data_AF-A0A955EK11-F1
#
_entry.id   AF-A0A955EK11-F1
#
_cell.length_a   1.000
_cell.length_b   1.000
_cell.length_c   1.000
_cell.angle_alpha   90.00
_cell.angle_beta   90.00
_cell.angle_gamma   90.00
#
_symmetry.space_group_name_H-M   'P 1'
#
loop_
_entity.id
_entity.type
_entity.pdbx_description
1 polymer ?
#
loop_
_entity_poly.entity_id
_entity_poly.type
_entity_poly.pdbx_seq_one_letter_code
_entity_poly.pdbx_strand_id
1 'polypeptide(L)'
;MPTQIEAKNWIVNSVGKGYDTDGYYGRQCKDYANAYANFHGHPLQPSNAYPTWTLAQDPFWQKLANTPTFLPQVGDIVVWGAWTGNPYGHIGVVLDANLNTFRSVDQNWFNANSTTGSPAAIVSHNYTNPRVVGFLRPTYSAAAQGEEMIANADQATKIYKMLRPNGGGSQGEIDGTAGKRTFANFLNDAQAEINARDASLRNQNARLAELQAQVNELSTRPTKAEVEALKQQVADAQVLAEKEKAETERLLRERSADSKQLDDASGFIKGLVDFIKGLLKRGEK
;
A
#
# COMPACT_ATOMS: atom_id res chain seq x y z
N MET A 1 -5.60 -12.97 16.70
CA MET A 1 -5.68 -11.61 16.14
C MET A 1 -4.73 -11.56 14.96
N PRO A 2 -5.13 -11.08 13.78
CA PRO A 2 -4.25 -10.95 12.63
C PRO A 2 -3.01 -10.08 12.92
N THR A 3 -1.97 -10.21 12.10
CA THR A 3 -0.82 -9.29 12.06
C THR A 3 -1.12 -8.05 11.19
N GLN A 4 -0.30 -6.99 11.29
CA GLN A 4 -0.45 -5.80 10.46
C GLN A 4 -0.25 -6.10 8.96
N ILE A 5 0.56 -7.09 8.63
CA ILE A 5 0.79 -7.52 7.24
C ILE A 5 -0.39 -8.34 6.72
N GLU A 6 -0.96 -9.23 7.54
CA GLU A 6 -2.20 -9.93 7.16
C GLU A 6 -3.37 -8.95 6.97
N ALA A 7 -3.48 -7.95 7.85
CA ALA A 7 -4.41 -6.84 7.67
C ALA A 7 -4.17 -6.09 6.35
N LYS A 8 -2.92 -5.70 6.05
CA LYS A 8 -2.58 -5.04 4.79
C LYS A 8 -2.91 -5.91 3.57
N ASN A 9 -2.60 -7.19 3.62
CA ASN A 9 -2.89 -8.14 2.55
C ASN A 9 -4.40 -8.29 2.36
N TRP A 10 -5.17 -8.35 3.44
CA TRP A 10 -6.62 -8.35 3.37
C TRP A 10 -7.15 -7.09 2.68
N ILE A 11 -6.67 -5.90 3.08
CA ILE A 11 -7.05 -4.60 2.51
C ILE A 11 -6.70 -4.53 1.01
N VAL A 12 -5.51 -4.98 0.61
CA VAL A 12 -5.10 -4.96 -0.81
C VAL A 12 -5.93 -5.96 -1.63
N ASN A 13 -6.18 -7.15 -1.08
CA ASN A 13 -6.97 -8.19 -1.75
C ASN A 13 -8.47 -7.90 -1.76
N SER A 14 -8.94 -6.91 -1.00
CA SER A 14 -10.35 -6.51 -0.97
C SER A 14 -10.70 -5.56 -2.11
N VAL A 15 -9.73 -4.87 -2.70
CA VAL A 15 -9.95 -3.90 -3.78
C VAL A 15 -10.63 -4.56 -4.98
N GLY A 16 -11.71 -3.94 -5.46
CA GLY A 16 -12.56 -4.43 -6.52
C GLY A 16 -13.65 -5.40 -6.06
N LYS A 17 -13.64 -5.86 -4.80
CA LYS A 17 -14.68 -6.74 -4.25
C LYS A 17 -15.83 -5.95 -3.65
N GLY A 18 -16.97 -6.61 -3.54
CA GLY A 18 -18.15 -6.14 -2.84
C GLY A 18 -18.37 -6.93 -1.55
N TYR A 19 -18.54 -6.23 -0.44
CA TYR A 19 -18.93 -6.76 0.86
C TYR A 19 -20.30 -6.20 1.21
N ASP A 20 -21.23 -7.10 1.51
CA ASP A 20 -22.56 -6.83 2.03
C ASP A 20 -22.69 -7.71 3.28
N THR A 21 -22.59 -7.09 4.45
CA THR A 21 -22.43 -7.78 5.73
C THR A 21 -23.72 -7.86 6.53
N ASP A 22 -24.69 -7.01 6.22
CA ASP A 22 -25.98 -6.94 6.90
C ASP A 22 -27.18 -7.30 6.00
N GLY A 23 -26.98 -7.42 4.68
CA GLY A 23 -28.02 -7.74 3.71
C GLY A 23 -28.90 -6.54 3.33
N TYR A 24 -28.52 -5.32 3.73
CA TYR A 24 -29.29 -4.10 3.50
C TYR A 24 -28.50 -3.07 2.70
N TYR A 25 -29.15 -2.45 1.72
CA TYR A 25 -28.57 -1.38 0.88
C TYR A 25 -27.30 -1.79 0.09
N GLY A 26 -27.00 -3.09 0.02
CA GLY A 26 -25.92 -3.64 -0.77
C GLY A 26 -24.55 -3.37 -0.16
N ARG A 27 -23.61 -2.85 -0.97
CA ARG A 27 -22.19 -2.78 -0.60
C ARG A 27 -21.82 -1.40 -0.05
N GLN A 28 -22.27 -1.08 1.15
CA GLN A 28 -22.07 0.24 1.73
C GLN A 28 -20.66 0.39 2.34
N CYS A 29 -20.29 1.62 2.66
CA CYS A 29 -19.01 1.92 3.33
C CYS A 29 -18.88 1.17 4.67
N LYS A 30 -20.00 1.06 5.41
CA LYS A 30 -20.05 0.37 6.69
C LYS A 30 -19.84 -1.14 6.55
N ASP A 31 -20.35 -1.76 5.48
CA ASP A 31 -20.11 -3.19 5.23
C ASP A 31 -18.65 -3.52 5.04
N TYR A 32 -17.91 -2.63 4.39
CA TYR A 32 -16.47 -2.83 4.21
C TYR A 32 -15.74 -2.80 5.55
N ALA A 33 -16.04 -1.81 6.40
CA ALA A 33 -15.47 -1.72 7.74
C ALA A 33 -15.90 -2.90 8.63
N ASN A 34 -17.15 -3.37 8.53
CA ASN A 34 -17.64 -4.55 9.25
C ASN A 34 -16.94 -5.82 8.78
N ALA A 35 -16.75 -6.00 7.46
CA ALA A 35 -16.02 -7.15 6.92
C ALA A 35 -14.56 -7.17 7.39
N TYR A 36 -13.92 -6.00 7.46
CA TYR A 36 -12.57 -5.87 8.01
C TYR A 36 -12.53 -6.15 9.52
N ALA A 37 -13.51 -5.67 10.27
CA ALA A 37 -13.63 -5.94 11.70
C ALA A 37 -13.91 -7.43 12.00
N ASN A 38 -14.72 -8.07 11.16
CA ASN A 38 -14.98 -9.52 11.21
C ASN A 38 -13.73 -10.33 10.90
N PHE A 39 -12.89 -9.88 9.97
CA PHE A 39 -11.57 -10.49 9.71
C PHE A 39 -10.67 -10.46 10.96
N HIS A 40 -10.75 -9.41 11.77
CA HIS A 40 -10.05 -9.33 13.05
C HIS A 40 -10.70 -10.16 14.17
N GLY A 41 -11.94 -10.62 13.99
CA GLY A 41 -12.72 -11.29 15.02
C GLY A 41 -13.31 -10.34 16.07
N HIS A 42 -13.29 -9.03 15.80
CA HIS A 42 -13.73 -7.96 16.71
C HIS A 42 -14.76 -7.06 16.00
N PRO A 43 -16.01 -7.53 15.85
CA PRO A 43 -17.03 -6.83 15.08
C PRO A 43 -17.34 -5.44 15.64
N LEU A 44 -17.61 -4.48 14.75
CA LEU A 44 -18.06 -3.16 15.13
C LEU A 44 -19.55 -3.19 15.51
N GLN A 45 -19.96 -2.30 16.42
CA GLN A 45 -21.36 -2.18 16.81
C GLN A 45 -22.25 -1.77 15.61
N PRO A 46 -23.47 -2.33 15.50
CA PRO A 46 -24.43 -1.94 14.45
C PRO A 46 -24.71 -0.44 14.48
N SER A 47 -24.41 0.23 13.38
CA SER A 47 -24.51 1.68 13.28
C SER A 47 -24.24 2.17 11.86
N ASN A 48 -24.66 3.40 11.57
CA ASN A 48 -24.11 4.14 10.43
C ASN A 48 -22.62 4.47 10.66
N ALA A 49 -21.95 4.96 9.61
CA ALA A 49 -20.51 5.21 9.65
C ALA A 49 -20.08 6.19 10.75
N TYR A 50 -20.67 7.38 10.83
CA TYR A 50 -20.26 8.39 11.82
C TYR A 50 -20.48 7.94 13.28
N PRO A 51 -21.65 7.39 13.68
CA PRO A 51 -21.85 6.87 15.04
C PRO A 51 -20.88 5.74 15.44
N THR A 52 -20.19 5.08 14.50
CA THR A 52 -19.14 4.11 14.83
C THR A 52 -18.07 4.71 15.73
N TRP A 53 -17.74 6.01 15.56
CA TRP A 53 -16.75 6.68 16.41
C TRP A 53 -17.15 6.69 17.89
N THR A 54 -18.42 6.91 18.21
CA THR A 54 -18.89 6.95 19.61
C THR A 54 -19.16 5.55 20.15
N LEU A 55 -19.66 4.65 19.30
CA LEU A 55 -20.13 3.31 19.69
C LEU A 55 -19.02 2.25 19.75
N ALA A 56 -17.86 2.46 19.12
CA ALA A 56 -16.73 1.56 19.26
C ALA A 56 -16.21 1.59 20.72
N GLN A 57 -16.54 0.55 21.48
CA GLN A 57 -16.18 0.38 22.89
C GLN A 57 -15.26 -0.83 23.14
N ASP A 58 -15.09 -1.73 22.16
CA ASP A 58 -14.17 -2.85 22.29
C ASP A 58 -12.72 -2.32 22.39
N PRO A 59 -11.99 -2.60 23.48
CA PRO A 59 -10.61 -2.15 23.68
C PRO A 59 -9.64 -2.59 22.58
N PHE A 60 -9.99 -3.60 21.80
CA PHE A 60 -9.24 -4.01 20.61
C PHE A 60 -9.04 -2.84 19.63
N TRP A 61 -10.02 -1.94 19.55
CA TRP A 61 -10.01 -0.77 18.68
C TRP A 61 -9.57 0.49 19.45
N GLN A 62 -8.27 0.78 19.43
CA GLN A 62 -7.74 2.00 20.04
C GLN A 62 -8.27 3.24 19.30
N LYS A 63 -8.95 4.13 20.02
CA LYS A 63 -9.50 5.38 19.48
C LYS A 63 -8.43 6.47 19.43
N LEU A 64 -8.13 6.96 18.24
CA LEU A 64 -7.11 7.95 17.97
C LEU A 64 -7.75 9.18 17.33
N ALA A 65 -7.69 10.32 18.01
CA ALA A 65 -8.24 11.56 17.48
C ALA A 65 -7.38 12.10 16.34
N ASN A 66 -8.03 12.68 15.32
CA ASN A 66 -7.33 13.36 14.24
C ASN A 66 -6.78 14.72 14.76
N THR A 67 -5.46 14.80 14.98
CA THR A 67 -4.76 16.03 15.38
C THR A 67 -3.76 16.43 14.28
N PRO A 68 -3.28 17.69 14.24
CA PRO A 68 -2.35 18.14 13.19
C PRO A 68 -1.03 17.35 13.11
N THR A 69 -0.64 16.66 14.18
CA THR A 69 0.58 15.86 14.27
C THR A 69 0.31 14.35 14.23
N PHE A 70 -0.95 13.94 14.20
CA PHE A 70 -1.31 12.54 14.15
C PHE A 70 -1.11 11.97 12.73
N LEU A 71 -0.46 10.81 12.66
CA LEU A 71 -0.27 10.06 11.41
C LEU A 71 -0.95 8.69 11.55
N PRO A 72 -2.03 8.42 10.78
CA PRO A 72 -2.64 7.09 10.77
C PRO A 72 -1.71 6.05 10.14
N GLN A 73 -1.92 4.80 10.53
CA GLN A 73 -1.17 3.64 10.06
C GLN A 73 -2.04 2.76 9.17
N VAL A 74 -1.39 1.90 8.38
CA VAL A 74 -2.09 0.87 7.63
C VAL A 74 -2.94 0.00 8.56
N GLY A 75 -4.19 -0.21 8.16
CA GLY A 75 -5.19 -0.95 8.93
C GLY A 75 -5.97 -0.14 9.96
N ASP A 76 -5.66 1.15 10.15
CA ASP A 76 -6.54 2.01 10.93
C ASP A 76 -7.88 2.16 10.20
N ILE A 77 -9.00 2.00 10.91
CA ILE A 77 -10.32 2.33 10.39
C ILE A 77 -10.53 3.82 10.56
N VAL A 78 -10.61 4.56 9.46
CA VAL A 78 -10.87 6.00 9.46
C VAL A 78 -12.37 6.26 9.50
N VAL A 79 -12.81 7.19 10.36
CA VAL A 79 -14.21 7.59 10.50
C VAL A 79 -14.38 9.07 10.18
N TRP A 80 -15.24 9.37 9.22
CA TRP A 80 -15.63 10.74 8.87
C TRP A 80 -16.94 11.14 9.54
N GLY A 81 -17.05 12.43 9.84
CA GLY A 81 -18.29 13.03 10.34
C GLY A 81 -19.37 13.05 9.27
N ALA A 82 -20.59 13.43 9.65
CA ALA A 82 -21.65 13.76 8.69
C ALA A 82 -21.30 15.05 7.91
N TRP A 83 -21.76 15.14 6.66
CA TRP A 83 -21.66 16.37 5.85
C TRP A 83 -22.88 16.54 4.93
N THR A 84 -22.97 17.70 4.28
CA THR A 84 -24.04 17.99 3.32
C THR A 84 -24.01 17.00 2.16
N GLY A 85 -25.08 16.22 2.00
CA GLY A 85 -25.17 15.15 1.00
C GLY A 85 -24.83 13.76 1.54
N ASN A 86 -24.27 13.64 2.75
CA ASN A 86 -24.12 12.37 3.46
C ASN A 86 -24.27 12.55 4.98
N PRO A 87 -25.52 12.49 5.51
CA PRO A 87 -25.77 12.66 6.94
C PRO A 87 -25.31 11.46 7.78
N TYR A 88 -24.95 10.34 7.15
CA TYR A 88 -24.52 9.11 7.82
C TYR A 88 -23.02 9.08 8.10
N GLY A 89 -22.26 10.01 7.50
CA GLY A 89 -20.80 10.01 7.48
C GLY A 89 -20.23 8.90 6.60
N HIS A 90 -18.92 8.68 6.72
CA HIS A 90 -18.21 7.68 5.93
C HIS A 90 -17.19 6.95 6.79
N ILE A 91 -16.78 5.77 6.33
CA ILE A 91 -15.84 4.90 7.03
C ILE A 91 -15.07 4.07 6.01
N GLY A 92 -13.79 3.84 6.28
CA GLY A 92 -12.86 3.18 5.37
C GLY A 92 -11.67 2.63 6.12
N VAL A 93 -10.76 1.95 5.44
CA VAL A 93 -9.56 1.35 6.07
C VAL A 93 -8.29 1.89 5.42
N VAL A 94 -7.43 2.51 6.23
CA VAL A 94 -6.20 3.19 5.78
C VAL A 94 -5.22 2.19 5.15
N LEU A 95 -4.67 2.57 4.01
CA LEU A 95 -3.64 1.83 3.27
C LEU A 95 -2.24 2.44 3.48
N ASP A 96 -2.13 3.77 3.42
CA ASP A 96 -0.91 4.54 3.67
C ASP A 96 -1.24 6.03 3.92
N ALA A 97 -0.33 6.76 4.54
CA ALA A 97 -0.56 8.15 4.93
C ALA A 97 0.72 8.99 5.02
N ASN A 98 0.54 10.31 4.90
CA ASN A 98 1.46 11.36 5.36
C ASN A 98 0.66 12.41 6.16
N LEU A 99 1.30 13.44 6.70
CA LEU A 99 0.62 14.46 7.53
C LEU A 99 -0.43 15.30 6.79
N ASN A 100 -0.43 15.30 5.45
CA ASN A 100 -1.34 16.13 4.64
C ASN A 100 -2.47 15.30 3.98
N THR A 101 -2.17 14.05 3.64
CA THR A 101 -3.04 13.17 2.85
C THR A 101 -2.88 11.73 3.27
N PHE A 102 -3.89 10.92 3.01
CA PHE A 102 -3.82 9.46 3.16
C PHE A 102 -4.58 8.78 2.04
N ARG A 103 -4.30 7.50 1.84
CA ARG A 103 -5.10 6.61 1.00
C ARG A 103 -5.79 5.58 1.86
N SER A 104 -7.05 5.32 1.58
CA SER A 104 -7.84 4.25 2.20
C SER A 104 -8.51 3.40 1.14
N VAL A 105 -8.96 2.21 1.55
CA VAL A 105 -9.90 1.41 0.77
C VAL A 105 -11.29 1.65 1.32
N ASP A 106 -12.19 2.05 0.41
CA ASP A 106 -13.54 2.49 0.75
C ASP A 106 -14.53 1.80 -0.17
N GLN A 107 -15.68 1.38 0.37
CA GLN A 107 -16.85 1.04 -0.44
C GLN A 107 -17.79 2.22 -0.57
N ASN A 108 -18.52 2.27 -1.68
CA ASN A 108 -19.50 3.30 -1.95
C ASN A 108 -18.96 4.74 -1.97
N TRP A 109 -17.67 4.90 -2.31
CA TRP A 109 -17.08 6.21 -2.58
C TRP A 109 -17.21 6.59 -4.06
N PHE A 110 -16.59 5.80 -4.94
CA PHE A 110 -16.75 5.95 -6.38
C PHE A 110 -18.05 5.29 -6.84
N ASN A 111 -18.76 5.94 -7.77
CA ASN A 111 -20.06 5.48 -8.28
C ASN A 111 -21.05 5.18 -7.14
N ALA A 112 -21.10 6.08 -6.16
CA ALA A 112 -21.87 5.87 -4.95
C ALA A 112 -23.37 5.67 -5.27
N ASN A 113 -23.97 4.68 -4.65
CA ASN A 113 -25.38 4.34 -4.80
C ASN A 113 -25.99 3.97 -3.44
N SER A 114 -27.12 4.57 -3.10
CA SER A 114 -27.79 4.36 -1.81
C SER A 114 -28.52 3.02 -1.68
N THR A 115 -28.75 2.30 -2.79
CA THR A 115 -29.50 1.05 -2.80
C THR A 115 -28.62 -0.18 -3.01
N THR A 116 -27.52 -0.03 -3.77
CA THR A 116 -26.66 -1.16 -4.17
C THR A 116 -25.21 -1.02 -3.70
N GLY A 117 -24.84 0.16 -3.21
CA GLY A 117 -23.46 0.49 -2.88
C GLY A 117 -22.52 0.43 -4.08
N SER A 118 -21.22 0.41 -3.82
CA SER A 118 -20.20 0.19 -4.86
C SER A 118 -19.03 -0.62 -4.32
N PRO A 119 -18.25 -1.30 -5.20
CA PRO A 119 -17.11 -2.09 -4.78
C PRO A 119 -16.04 -1.28 -4.02
N ALA A 120 -15.25 -1.98 -3.22
CA ALA A 120 -14.10 -1.43 -2.52
C ALA A 120 -13.08 -0.86 -3.52
N ALA A 121 -12.66 0.39 -3.32
CA ALA A 121 -11.70 1.06 -4.19
C ALA A 121 -10.67 1.83 -3.36
N ILE A 122 -9.47 2.01 -3.91
CA ILE A 122 -8.45 2.86 -3.29
C ILE A 122 -8.81 4.32 -3.57
N VAL A 123 -8.90 5.12 -2.52
CA VAL A 123 -9.28 6.53 -2.58
C VAL A 123 -8.22 7.37 -1.89
N SER A 124 -7.88 8.52 -2.50
CA SER A 124 -7.00 9.52 -1.89
C SER A 124 -7.83 10.57 -1.17
N HIS A 125 -7.48 10.84 0.09
CA HIS A 125 -8.17 11.77 0.97
C HIS A 125 -7.21 12.78 1.59
N ASN A 126 -7.77 13.88 2.05
CA ASN A 126 -7.17 14.75 3.06
C ASN A 126 -7.92 14.56 4.40
N TYR A 127 -7.44 15.21 5.45
CA TYR A 127 -7.96 15.04 6.80
C TYR A 127 -9.19 15.91 7.14
N THR A 128 -9.51 16.91 6.33
CA THR A 128 -10.44 18.00 6.70
C THR A 128 -11.67 18.11 5.80
N ASN A 129 -11.61 17.60 4.57
CA ASN A 129 -12.69 17.68 3.60
C ASN A 129 -12.86 16.36 2.80
N PRO A 130 -13.82 15.50 3.17
CA PRO A 130 -14.72 15.63 4.33
C PRO A 130 -13.98 15.51 5.67
N ARG A 131 -14.58 16.04 6.75
CA ARG A 131 -13.93 16.08 8.08
C ARG A 131 -13.75 14.67 8.66
N VAL A 132 -12.50 14.27 8.88
CA VAL A 132 -12.16 13.07 9.66
C VAL A 132 -12.35 13.36 11.15
N VAL A 133 -13.14 12.51 11.83
CA VAL A 133 -13.40 12.59 13.27
C VAL A 133 -12.30 11.88 14.06
N GLY A 134 -11.82 10.76 13.55
CA GLY A 134 -10.76 9.98 14.18
C GLY A 134 -10.55 8.64 13.50
N PHE A 135 -9.71 7.83 14.13
CA PHE A 135 -9.23 6.55 13.64
C PHE A 135 -9.38 5.48 14.72
N LEU A 136 -9.75 4.26 14.33
CA LEU A 136 -9.80 3.09 15.19
C LEU A 136 -8.66 2.16 14.79
N ARG A 137 -7.66 2.03 15.64
CA ARG A 137 -6.49 1.17 15.39
C ARG A 137 -6.72 -0.22 15.99
N PRO A 138 -6.65 -1.31 15.20
CA PRO A 138 -6.73 -2.66 15.74
C PRO A 138 -5.51 -2.97 16.60
N THR A 139 -5.69 -3.84 17.59
CA THR A 139 -4.59 -4.40 18.38
C THR A 139 -4.04 -5.62 17.66
N TYR A 140 -2.83 -5.53 17.13
CA TYR A 140 -2.18 -6.67 16.48
C TYR A 140 -1.60 -7.65 17.50
N SER A 141 -1.65 -8.96 17.24
CA SER A 141 -0.99 -9.94 18.12
C SER A 141 0.52 -9.73 18.11
N ALA A 142 1.16 -9.79 19.28
CA ALA A 142 2.60 -9.93 19.42
C ALA A 142 3.03 -11.35 19.00
N ALA A 143 3.01 -11.62 17.70
CA ALA A 143 3.61 -12.80 17.10
C ALA A 143 4.06 -12.47 15.66
N ALA A 144 5.35 -12.16 15.57
CA ALA A 144 6.28 -12.52 14.49
C ALA A 144 6.04 -11.98 13.07
N GLN A 145 6.00 -10.66 12.86
CA GLN A 145 6.65 -10.08 11.68
C GLN A 145 7.37 -8.78 12.06
N GLY A 146 8.70 -8.85 12.07
CA GLY A 146 9.56 -7.68 12.29
C GLY A 146 10.45 -7.75 13.53
N GLU A 147 10.17 -8.59 14.53
CA GLU A 147 11.08 -8.77 15.69
C GLU A 147 12.20 -9.78 15.44
N GLU A 148 12.17 -10.49 14.31
CA GLU A 148 13.27 -11.36 13.91
C GLU A 148 14.53 -10.52 13.68
N MET A 149 15.60 -10.93 14.37
CA MET A 149 16.92 -10.34 14.21
C MET A 149 17.40 -10.61 12.79
N ILE A 150 17.92 -9.58 12.13
CA ILE A 150 18.64 -9.74 10.86
C ILE A 150 19.93 -10.49 11.21
N ALA A 151 19.95 -11.81 11.06
CA ALA A 151 20.88 -12.69 11.75
C ALA A 151 22.33 -12.56 11.26
N ASN A 152 22.56 -12.15 10.02
CA ASN A 152 23.90 -12.09 9.44
C ASN A 152 24.06 -11.01 8.37
N ALA A 153 25.32 -10.79 7.98
CA ALA A 153 25.71 -9.79 6.99
C ALA A 153 25.06 -10.02 5.62
N ASP A 154 24.84 -11.27 5.22
CA ASP A 154 24.20 -11.59 3.93
C ASP A 154 22.74 -11.15 3.92
N GLN A 155 22.02 -11.35 5.01
CA GLN A 155 20.65 -10.88 5.17
C GLN A 155 20.60 -9.34 5.18
N ALA A 156 21.47 -8.68 5.94
CA ALA A 156 21.56 -7.22 5.96
C ALA A 156 21.90 -6.64 4.57
N THR A 157 22.86 -7.23 3.86
CA THR A 157 23.26 -6.82 2.51
C THR A 157 22.10 -6.91 1.53
N LYS A 158 21.35 -8.02 1.57
CA LYS A 158 20.16 -8.20 0.73
C LYS A 158 19.11 -7.14 1.03
N ILE A 159 18.86 -6.86 2.31
CA ILE A 159 17.89 -5.84 2.74
C ILE A 159 18.25 -4.45 2.23
N TYR A 160 19.52 -4.04 2.36
CA TYR A 160 19.95 -2.76 1.80
C TYR A 160 19.96 -2.73 0.27
N LYS A 161 20.24 -3.84 -0.41
CA LYS A 161 20.11 -3.92 -1.87
C LYS A 161 18.66 -3.77 -2.33
N MET A 162 17.68 -4.22 -1.54
CA MET A 162 16.27 -3.99 -1.84
C MET A 162 15.86 -2.53 -1.63
N LEU A 163 16.39 -1.88 -0.59
CA LEU A 163 16.17 -0.46 -0.34
C LEU A 163 16.85 0.42 -1.41
N ARG A 164 18.10 0.09 -1.74
CA ARG A 164 18.98 0.80 -2.69
C ARG A 164 19.52 -0.17 -3.76
N PRO A 165 18.77 -0.45 -4.83
CA PRO A 165 19.18 -1.40 -5.88
C PRO A 165 20.55 -1.08 -6.49
N ASN A 166 20.78 0.21 -6.77
CA ASN A 166 21.98 0.68 -7.46
C ASN A 166 23.19 0.90 -6.54
N GLY A 167 22.99 0.94 -5.22
CA GLY A 167 24.04 1.28 -4.23
C GLY A 167 24.29 0.19 -3.18
N GLY A 168 23.25 -0.53 -2.76
CA GLY A 168 23.30 -1.41 -1.60
C GLY A 168 23.55 -0.64 -0.30
N GLY A 169 23.95 -1.39 0.73
CA GLY A 169 24.35 -0.84 2.03
C GLY A 169 25.87 -0.77 2.10
N SER A 170 26.40 0.25 2.75
CA SER A 170 27.81 0.30 3.11
C SER A 170 28.16 -0.80 4.12
N GLN A 171 29.45 -1.15 4.22
CA GLN A 171 29.89 -2.16 5.18
C GLN A 171 29.52 -1.78 6.63
N GLY A 172 29.64 -0.50 7.00
CA GLY A 172 29.24 -0.02 8.33
C GLY A 172 27.74 -0.14 8.60
N GLU A 173 26.89 0.06 7.58
CA GLU A 173 25.45 -0.15 7.67
C GLU A 173 25.08 -1.63 7.82
N ILE A 174 25.78 -2.51 7.08
CA ILE A 174 25.61 -3.96 7.16
C ILE A 174 26.02 -4.46 8.56
N ASP A 175 27.20 -4.05 9.04
CA ASP A 175 27.74 -4.42 10.36
C ASP A 175 26.92 -3.84 11.51
N GLY A 176 26.30 -2.68 11.31
CA GLY A 176 25.37 -2.05 12.26
C GLY A 176 24.00 -2.72 12.31
N THR A 177 23.69 -3.58 11.35
CA THR A 177 22.36 -4.20 11.18
C THR A 177 22.39 -5.69 11.49
N ALA A 178 23.39 -6.42 10.99
CA ALA A 178 23.56 -7.85 11.22
C ALA A 178 23.75 -8.18 12.72
N GLY A 179 22.92 -9.08 13.23
CA GLY A 179 22.87 -9.53 14.63
C GLY A 179 22.46 -8.44 15.64
N LYS A 180 22.14 -7.22 15.18
CA LYS A 180 21.96 -6.03 16.04
C LYS A 180 20.61 -5.37 15.90
N ARG A 181 19.92 -5.60 14.78
CA ARG A 181 18.64 -4.99 14.49
C ARG A 181 17.61 -6.03 14.13
N THR A 182 16.40 -5.78 14.62
CA THR A 182 15.21 -6.48 14.14
C THR A 182 14.79 -5.88 12.80
N PHE A 183 14.08 -6.66 11.99
CA PHE A 183 13.59 -6.19 10.69
C PHE A 183 12.61 -4.99 10.81
N ALA A 184 11.80 -4.94 11.87
CA ALA A 184 10.90 -3.82 12.17
C ALA A 184 11.70 -2.55 12.47
N ASN A 185 12.73 -2.66 13.32
CA ASN A 185 13.58 -1.52 13.65
C ASN A 185 14.35 -1.05 12.41
N PHE A 186 14.73 -1.94 11.51
CA PHE A 186 15.30 -1.57 10.22
C PHE A 186 14.32 -0.78 9.35
N LEU A 187 13.09 -1.29 9.15
CA LEU A 187 12.10 -0.64 8.28
C LEU A 187 11.61 0.69 8.83
N ASN A 188 11.44 0.80 10.16
CA ASN A 188 11.06 2.05 10.81
C ASN A 188 12.08 3.16 10.53
N ASP A 189 13.38 2.85 10.63
CA ASP A 189 14.44 3.82 10.35
C ASP A 189 14.59 4.09 8.84
N ALA A 190 14.36 3.08 8.01
CA ALA A 190 14.40 3.21 6.55
C ALA A 190 13.16 3.92 5.96
N GLN A 191 12.13 4.18 6.76
CA GLN A 191 10.83 4.67 6.30
C GLN A 191 10.94 6.01 5.54
N ALA A 192 11.81 6.91 5.98
CA ALA A 192 12.04 8.19 5.30
C ALA A 192 12.65 8.00 3.90
N GLU A 193 13.58 7.05 3.76
CA GLU A 193 14.19 6.72 2.48
C GLU A 193 13.20 6.04 1.53
N ILE A 194 12.40 5.11 2.05
CA ILE A 194 11.30 4.47 1.31
C ILE A 194 10.35 5.54 0.77
N ASN A 195 9.92 6.48 1.61
CA ASN A 195 9.03 7.57 1.22
C ASN A 195 9.66 8.47 0.13
N ALA A 196 10.97 8.75 0.23
CA ALA A 196 11.68 9.55 -0.77
C ALA A 196 11.77 8.84 -2.12
N ARG A 197 12.01 7.52 -2.14
CA ARG A 197 12.01 6.73 -3.38
C ARG A 197 10.62 6.66 -4.01
N ASP A 198 9.58 6.47 -3.20
CA ASP A 198 8.19 6.48 -3.69
C ASP A 198 7.81 7.83 -4.32
N ALA A 199 8.26 8.94 -3.72
CA ALA A 199 8.06 10.27 -4.29
C ALA A 199 8.83 10.45 -5.62
N SER A 200 10.07 9.97 -5.69
CA SER A 200 10.89 10.00 -6.92
C SER A 200 10.24 9.20 -8.05
N LEU A 201 9.73 8.00 -7.77
CA LEU A 201 9.01 7.17 -8.73
C LEU A 201 7.74 7.85 -9.25
N ARG A 202 6.95 8.50 -8.37
CA ARG A 202 5.77 9.28 -8.81
C ARG A 202 6.15 10.42 -9.74
N ASN A 203 7.23 11.14 -9.44
CA ASN A 203 7.72 12.23 -10.28
C ASN A 203 8.18 11.71 -11.65
N GLN A 204 8.86 10.56 -11.70
CA GLN A 204 9.26 9.91 -12.95
C GLN A 204 8.05 9.49 -13.78
N ASN A 205 7.03 8.89 -13.16
CA ASN A 205 5.80 8.50 -13.85
C ASN A 205 4.99 9.71 -14.35
N ALA A 206 4.94 10.79 -13.57
CA ALA A 206 4.32 12.05 -14.01
C ALA A 206 5.05 12.64 -15.23
N ARG A 207 6.39 12.59 -15.23
CA ARG A 207 7.21 13.02 -16.37
C ARG A 207 6.99 12.14 -17.61
N LEU A 208 6.86 10.83 -17.42
CA LEU A 208 6.54 9.89 -18.50
C LEU A 208 5.18 10.24 -19.14
N ALA A 209 4.16 10.52 -18.33
CA ALA A 209 2.84 10.92 -18.80
C ALA A 209 2.87 12.26 -19.56
N GLU A 210 3.66 13.23 -19.09
CA GLU A 210 3.86 14.52 -19.76
C GLU A 210 4.55 14.33 -21.12
N LEU A 211 5.61 13.52 -21.19
CA LEU A 211 6.29 13.20 -22.44
C LEU A 211 5.35 12.48 -23.42
N GLN A 212 4.50 11.57 -22.92
CA GLN A 212 3.49 10.90 -23.75
C GLN A 212 2.46 11.90 -24.30
N ALA A 213 2.07 12.91 -23.52
CA ALA A 213 1.18 13.98 -23.98
C ALA A 213 1.85 14.84 -25.06
N GLN A 214 3.13 15.20 -24.89
CA GLN A 214 3.91 15.95 -25.89
C GLN A 214 4.08 15.16 -27.19
N VAL A 215 4.35 13.85 -27.11
CA VAL A 215 4.41 12.96 -28.28
C VAL A 215 3.06 12.92 -29.02
N ASN A 216 1.95 12.85 -28.27
CA ASN A 216 0.61 12.88 -28.85
C ASN A 216 0.29 14.25 -29.49
N GLU A 217 0.75 15.36 -28.92
CA GLU A 217 0.57 16.70 -29.48
C GLU A 217 1.40 16.89 -30.77
N LEU A 218 2.67 16.45 -30.77
CA LEU A 218 3.55 16.48 -31.95
C LEU A 218 3.06 15.59 -33.10
N SER A 219 2.28 14.55 -32.80
CA SER A 219 1.62 13.71 -33.82
C SER A 219 0.56 14.46 -34.65
N THR A 220 0.14 15.66 -34.22
CA THR A 220 -0.84 16.50 -34.93
C THR A 220 -0.22 17.53 -35.89
N ARG A 221 1.11 17.75 -35.87
CA ARG A 221 1.84 18.67 -36.78
C ARG A 221 3.33 18.24 -36.98
N PRO A 222 3.71 17.45 -38.01
CA PRO A 222 5.08 16.92 -38.06
C PRO A 222 5.98 17.61 -39.10
N THR A 223 7.26 17.77 -38.76
CA THR A 223 8.38 17.62 -39.72
C THR A 223 9.06 16.27 -39.49
N LYS A 224 9.22 15.53 -40.58
CA LYS A 224 9.42 14.07 -40.64
C LYS A 224 10.72 13.54 -39.98
N ALA A 225 11.70 14.40 -39.72
CA ALA A 225 13.03 14.01 -39.22
C ALA A 225 13.09 13.87 -37.69
N GLU A 226 12.37 14.71 -36.95
CA GLU A 226 12.36 14.67 -35.48
C GLU A 226 11.52 13.49 -34.96
N VAL A 227 10.47 13.14 -35.70
CA VAL A 227 9.62 11.98 -35.43
C VAL A 227 10.40 10.67 -35.51
N GLU A 228 11.28 10.51 -36.50
CA GLU A 228 12.06 9.27 -36.64
C GLU A 228 13.18 9.18 -35.59
N ALA A 229 13.80 10.31 -35.21
CA ALA A 229 14.78 10.33 -34.12
C ALA A 229 14.15 9.99 -32.76
N LEU A 230 12.96 10.53 -32.48
CA LEU A 230 12.22 10.24 -31.24
C LEU A 230 11.68 8.81 -31.21
N LYS A 231 11.19 8.28 -32.33
CA LYS A 231 10.80 6.86 -32.42
C LYS A 231 11.96 5.92 -32.14
N GLN A 232 13.15 6.23 -32.66
CA GLN A 232 14.34 5.42 -32.40
C GLN A 232 14.73 5.44 -30.91
N GLN A 233 14.70 6.61 -30.27
CA GLN A 233 14.99 6.73 -28.84
C GLN A 233 13.95 6.00 -27.96
N VAL A 234 12.67 6.05 -28.33
CA VAL A 234 11.60 5.30 -27.63
C VAL A 234 11.79 3.80 -27.82
N ALA A 235 12.13 3.35 -29.03
CA ALA A 235 12.41 1.93 -29.30
C ALA A 235 13.62 1.44 -28.48
N ASP A 236 14.69 2.23 -28.42
CA ASP A 236 15.89 1.89 -27.64
C ASP A 236 15.58 1.82 -26.12
N ALA A 237 14.76 2.75 -25.60
CA ALA A 237 14.33 2.75 -24.21
C ALA A 237 13.39 1.58 -23.87
N GLN A 238 12.49 1.21 -24.78
CA GLN A 238 11.63 0.03 -24.65
C GLN A 238 12.46 -1.26 -24.65
N VAL A 239 13.45 -1.37 -25.53
CA VAL A 239 14.38 -2.51 -25.56
C VAL A 239 15.19 -2.59 -24.25
N LEU A 240 15.58 -1.45 -23.67
CA LEU A 240 16.28 -1.44 -22.38
C LEU A 240 15.35 -1.89 -21.23
N ALA A 241 14.11 -1.38 -21.19
CA ALA A 241 13.12 -1.78 -20.19
C ALA A 241 12.74 -3.27 -20.32
N GLU A 242 12.64 -3.79 -21.54
CA GLU A 242 12.41 -5.21 -21.79
C GLU A 242 13.62 -6.06 -21.42
N LYS A 243 14.85 -5.58 -21.63
CA LYS A 243 16.06 -6.26 -21.15
C LYS A 243 16.11 -6.29 -19.62
N GLU A 244 15.80 -5.18 -18.94
CA GLU A 244 15.75 -5.12 -17.48
C GLU A 244 14.63 -6.01 -16.91
N LYS A 245 13.46 -6.04 -17.56
CA LYS A 245 12.35 -6.94 -17.21
C LYS A 245 12.73 -8.40 -17.45
N ALA A 246 13.32 -8.73 -18.60
CA ALA A 246 13.75 -10.09 -18.94
C ALA A 246 14.88 -10.56 -18.02
N GLU A 247 15.80 -9.69 -17.62
CA GLU A 247 16.85 -9.99 -16.65
C GLU A 247 16.27 -10.18 -15.25
N THR A 248 15.31 -9.35 -14.83
CA THR A 248 14.56 -9.52 -13.58
C THR A 248 13.78 -10.84 -13.58
N GLU A 249 13.15 -11.20 -14.69
CA GLU A 249 12.45 -12.48 -14.87
C GLU A 249 13.41 -13.66 -14.95
N ARG A 250 14.60 -13.51 -15.55
CA ARG A 250 15.65 -14.52 -15.61
C ARG A 250 16.21 -14.77 -14.22
N LEU A 251 16.49 -13.71 -13.44
CA LEU A 251 16.90 -13.79 -12.04
C LEU A 251 15.80 -14.40 -11.17
N LEU A 252 14.52 -14.10 -11.42
CA LEU A 252 13.39 -14.76 -10.77
C LEU A 252 13.28 -16.25 -11.13
N ARG A 253 13.61 -16.62 -12.37
CA ARG A 253 13.63 -18.01 -12.85
C ARG A 253 14.83 -18.80 -12.34
N GLU A 254 16.02 -18.23 -12.37
CA GLU A 254 17.24 -18.77 -11.74
C GLU A 254 16.99 -18.97 -10.23
N ARG A 255 16.31 -18.02 -9.58
CA ARG A 255 15.86 -18.15 -8.18
C ARG A 255 14.72 -19.15 -7.96
N SER A 256 13.88 -19.42 -8.97
CA SER A 256 12.89 -20.52 -8.93
C SER A 256 13.51 -21.89 -9.18
N ALA A 257 14.69 -21.96 -9.79
CA ALA A 257 15.46 -23.20 -9.88
C ALA A 257 16.17 -23.48 -8.54
N ASP A 258 16.67 -22.45 -7.86
CA ASP A 258 17.18 -22.52 -6.49
C ASP A 258 16.06 -22.65 -5.42
N SER A 259 14.78 -22.48 -5.80
CA SER A 259 13.67 -22.58 -4.84
C SER A 259 13.47 -24.00 -4.29
N LYS A 260 13.98 -25.03 -4.98
CA LYS A 260 14.01 -26.39 -4.43
C LYS A 260 14.93 -26.52 -3.21
N GLN A 261 15.94 -25.65 -3.06
CA GLN A 261 16.75 -25.57 -1.83
C GLN A 261 16.15 -24.63 -0.77
N LEU A 262 15.30 -23.68 -1.17
CA LEU A 262 14.64 -22.72 -0.27
C LEU A 262 13.30 -23.20 0.28
N ASP A 263 12.65 -24.20 -0.33
CA ASP A 263 11.50 -24.87 0.27
C ASP A 263 11.89 -25.57 1.61
N ASP A 264 13.19 -25.88 1.79
CA ASP A 264 13.78 -26.38 3.04
C ASP A 264 14.28 -25.25 3.98
N ALA A 265 14.21 -23.97 3.59
CA ALA A 265 14.72 -22.83 4.36
C ALA A 265 13.67 -21.72 4.59
N SER A 266 13.11 -21.72 5.81
CA SER A 266 12.27 -20.72 6.52
C SER A 266 11.33 -19.79 5.73
N GLY A 267 10.08 -19.73 6.19
CA GLY A 267 8.98 -18.93 5.60
C GLY A 267 9.19 -17.41 5.50
N PHE A 268 10.25 -16.88 6.11
CA PHE A 268 10.63 -15.46 6.09
C PHE A 268 11.02 -14.98 4.68
N ILE A 269 11.82 -15.75 3.95
CA ILE A 269 12.29 -15.38 2.59
C ILE A 269 11.15 -15.40 1.59
N LYS A 270 10.16 -16.29 1.80
CA LYS A 270 8.95 -16.39 0.99
C LYS A 270 8.08 -15.13 1.12
N GLY A 271 7.86 -14.65 2.35
CA GLY A 271 7.02 -13.46 2.61
C GLY A 271 7.57 -12.15 2.03
N LEU A 272 8.88 -11.95 2.09
CA LEU A 272 9.55 -10.77 1.54
C LEU A 272 9.44 -10.69 0.01
N VAL A 273 9.48 -11.85 -0.65
CA VAL A 273 9.37 -11.95 -2.10
C VAL A 273 7.96 -11.61 -2.56
N ASP A 274 6.96 -12.10 -1.83
CA ASP A 274 5.56 -11.85 -2.17
C ASP A 274 5.21 -10.36 -2.01
N PHE A 275 5.81 -9.69 -1.02
CA PHE A 275 5.72 -8.23 -0.85
C PHE A 275 6.29 -7.46 -2.05
N ILE A 276 7.45 -7.88 -2.56
CA ILE A 276 8.11 -7.24 -3.72
C ILE A 276 7.36 -7.51 -5.03
N LYS A 277 6.86 -8.73 -5.24
CA LYS A 277 5.97 -9.05 -6.38
C LYS A 277 4.71 -8.21 -6.36
N GLY A 278 4.16 -7.94 -5.17
CA GLY A 278 3.04 -7.03 -5.00
C GLY A 278 3.36 -5.57 -5.31
N LEU A 279 4.63 -5.14 -5.18
CA LEU A 279 5.08 -3.79 -5.58
C LEU A 279 5.27 -3.68 -7.10
N LEU A 280 5.83 -4.70 -7.76
CA LEU A 280 6.06 -4.70 -9.21
C LEU A 280 4.74 -4.72 -10.02
N LYS A 281 3.73 -5.46 -9.56
CA LYS A 281 2.38 -5.45 -10.19
C LYS A 281 1.66 -4.09 -10.11
N ARG A 282 2.12 -3.15 -9.28
CA ARG A 282 1.54 -1.81 -9.15
C ARG A 282 2.13 -0.78 -10.12
N GLY A 283 3.20 -1.12 -10.85
CA GLY A 283 3.85 -0.24 -11.83
C GLY A 283 3.42 -0.43 -13.28
N GLU A 284 2.64 -1.47 -13.60
CA GLU A 284 2.16 -1.77 -14.98
C GLU A 284 0.74 -1.24 -15.26
N LYS A 285 0.21 -0.29 -14.47
CA LYS A 285 -1.11 0.32 -14.67
C LYS A 285 -1.05 1.84 -14.67
#